data_AF-A0A1H3W0X2-F1
#
_entry.id   AF-A0A1H3W0X2-F1
#
_cell.length_a   1.000
_cell.length_b   1.000
_cell.length_c   1.000
_cell.angle_alpha   90.00
_cell.angle_beta   90.00
_cell.angle_gamma   90.00
#
_symmetry.space_group_name_H-M   'P 1'
#
loop_
_entity.id
_entity.type
_entity.pdbx_description
1 polymer ?
#
loop_
_entity_poly.entity_id
_entity_poly.type
_entity_poly.pdbx_seq_one_letter_code
_entity_poly.pdbx_strand_id
1 'polypeptide(L)'
;MGAREGKLILAFAAAAVAASLHVAPAAADEIEDAMEAGLAAYRAGDVALAREEIDYAATLLAAAKAEGLAAFLPPARDGWTREVSQEAQAAAAFMGGGLTASANYRRGSDEVQVMLAADGPMIAGMAALLGNPAIMATQGEVRRAGRQRYLVSHGGDVMALIDNRILVQIDGGAETDEKTAYFEAIDLDALAGF
;
A
#
# COMPACT_ATOMS: atom_id res chain seq x y z
N MET A 1 -65.60 -34.86 40.44
CA MET A 1 -64.43 -35.40 41.15
C MET A 1 -63.30 -35.44 40.13
N GLY A 2 -62.47 -34.40 40.02
CA GLY A 2 -61.19 -34.26 40.73
C GLY A 2 -60.13 -35.09 40.01
N ALA A 3 -58.97 -34.63 39.55
CA ALA A 3 -58.21 -33.40 39.67
C ALA A 3 -57.10 -33.42 38.57
N ARG A 4 -56.47 -32.25 38.31
CA ARG A 4 -55.00 -31.99 38.12
C ARG A 4 -54.16 -33.00 37.30
N GLU A 5 -53.20 -32.66 36.45
CA GLU A 5 -52.32 -31.50 36.21
C GLU A 5 -51.41 -31.90 35.01
N GLY A 6 -50.74 -30.95 34.35
CA GLY A 6 -49.47 -31.25 33.66
C GLY A 6 -49.33 -30.73 32.23
N LYS A 7 -48.69 -29.57 32.11
CA LYS A 7 -48.19 -28.93 30.88
C LYS A 7 -47.11 -29.78 30.21
N LEU A 8 -47.07 -29.79 28.87
CA LEU A 8 -45.82 -29.57 28.13
C LEU A 8 -46.13 -29.11 26.70
N ILE A 9 -46.01 -27.80 26.47
CA ILE A 9 -45.94 -27.20 25.15
C ILE A 9 -44.53 -27.46 24.65
N LEU A 10 -44.38 -28.35 23.65
CA LEU A 10 -43.10 -28.53 22.95
C LEU A 10 -43.06 -27.53 21.78
N ALA A 11 -42.42 -26.39 22.00
CA ALA A 11 -42.09 -25.45 20.96
C ALA A 11 -40.83 -25.94 20.23
N PHE A 12 -40.97 -26.36 18.97
CA PHE A 12 -39.86 -26.61 18.07
C PHE A 12 -39.37 -25.25 17.52
N ALA A 13 -38.28 -24.73 18.08
CA ALA A 13 -37.54 -23.62 17.49
C ALA A 13 -36.41 -24.21 16.62
N ALA A 14 -36.61 -24.23 15.29
CA ALA A 14 -35.57 -24.54 14.34
C ALA A 14 -34.66 -23.30 14.19
N ALA A 15 -33.46 -23.36 14.78
CA ALA A 15 -32.43 -22.35 14.58
C ALA A 15 -31.72 -22.60 13.24
N ALA A 16 -31.96 -21.73 12.26
CA ALA A 16 -31.18 -21.68 11.03
C ALA A 16 -29.79 -21.08 11.35
N VAL A 17 -28.76 -21.91 11.38
CA VAL A 17 -27.36 -21.46 11.41
C VAL A 17 -27.00 -21.02 9.99
N ALA A 18 -27.03 -19.71 9.75
CA ALA A 18 -26.44 -19.12 8.56
C ALA A 18 -24.92 -19.15 8.72
N ALA A 19 -24.27 -20.17 8.17
CA ALA A 19 -22.82 -20.20 8.03
C ALA A 19 -22.41 -19.20 6.94
N SER A 20 -22.05 -17.99 7.36
CA SER A 20 -21.39 -17.00 6.52
C SER A 20 -20.00 -17.52 6.16
N LEU A 21 -19.88 -18.21 5.03
CA LEU A 21 -18.60 -18.51 4.39
C LEU A 21 -17.90 -17.18 4.07
N HIS A 22 -17.05 -16.74 5.00
CA HIS A 22 -16.09 -15.67 4.74
C HIS A 22 -14.99 -16.30 3.90
N VAL A 23 -15.01 -16.03 2.59
CA VAL A 23 -13.84 -16.27 1.75
C VAL A 23 -12.83 -15.23 2.17
N ALA A 24 -11.88 -15.63 3.03
CA ALA A 24 -10.70 -14.82 3.29
C ALA A 24 -9.91 -14.69 1.97
N PRO A 25 -9.23 -13.56 1.74
CA PRO A 25 -8.32 -13.46 0.61
C PRO A 25 -7.25 -14.55 0.75
N ALA A 26 -7.02 -15.32 -0.32
CA ALA A 26 -6.10 -16.47 -0.30
C ALA A 26 -4.69 -16.13 0.23
N ALA A 27 -4.27 -14.87 0.12
CA ALA A 27 -2.99 -14.40 0.66
C ALA A 27 -2.97 -14.30 2.20
N ALA A 28 -4.09 -14.04 2.87
CA ALA A 28 -4.16 -14.01 4.33
C ALA A 28 -4.00 -15.43 4.91
N ASP A 29 -4.65 -16.40 4.27
CA ASP A 29 -4.55 -17.81 4.66
C ASP A 29 -3.10 -18.31 4.53
N GLU A 30 -2.40 -17.95 3.44
CA GLU A 30 -1.01 -18.36 3.23
C GLU A 30 -0.02 -17.71 4.21
N ILE A 31 -0.28 -16.47 4.64
CA ILE A 31 0.52 -15.80 5.69
C ILE A 31 0.36 -16.55 7.02
N GLU A 32 -0.87 -16.86 7.41
CA GLU A 32 -1.17 -17.58 8.65
C GLU A 32 -0.54 -18.98 8.64
N ASP A 33 -0.67 -19.71 7.54
CA ASP A 33 -0.10 -21.05 7.35
C ASP A 33 1.43 -21.04 7.55
N ALA A 34 2.14 -20.10 6.93
CA ALA A 34 3.60 -19.97 7.05
C ALA A 34 4.01 -19.61 8.49
N MET A 35 3.26 -18.73 9.17
CA MET A 35 3.52 -18.40 10.57
C MET A 35 3.34 -19.60 11.50
N GLU A 36 2.27 -20.39 11.29
CA GLU A 36 1.99 -21.59 12.08
C GLU A 36 3.06 -22.66 11.87
N ALA A 37 3.47 -22.89 10.62
CA ALA A 37 4.54 -23.82 10.27
C ALA A 37 5.87 -23.42 10.92
N GLY A 38 6.25 -22.14 10.83
CA GLY A 38 7.46 -21.62 11.45
C GLY A 38 7.47 -21.77 12.98
N LEU A 39 6.33 -21.47 13.63
CA LEU A 39 6.19 -21.63 15.08
C LEU A 39 6.26 -23.10 15.52
N ALA A 40 5.66 -24.01 14.74
CA ALA A 40 5.72 -25.45 14.99
C ALA A 40 7.16 -25.98 14.86
N ALA A 41 7.88 -25.59 13.82
CA ALA A 41 9.28 -25.94 13.60
C ALA A 41 10.18 -25.44 14.74
N TYR A 42 10.01 -24.19 15.18
CA TYR A 42 10.76 -23.62 16.31
C TYR A 42 10.54 -24.42 17.60
N ARG A 43 9.29 -24.77 17.90
CA ARG A 43 8.94 -25.59 19.08
C ARG A 43 9.52 -27.01 19.01
N ALA A 44 9.69 -27.56 17.82
CA ALA A 44 10.33 -28.85 17.59
C ALA A 44 11.86 -28.79 17.63
N GLY A 45 12.45 -27.59 17.74
CA GLY A 45 13.90 -27.38 17.72
C GLY A 45 14.51 -27.33 16.32
N ASP A 46 13.69 -27.36 15.26
CA ASP A 46 14.14 -27.17 13.87
C ASP A 46 14.22 -25.68 13.53
N VAL A 47 15.32 -25.07 13.93
CA VAL A 47 15.56 -23.64 13.75
C VAL A 47 15.74 -23.27 12.27
N ALA A 48 16.19 -24.21 11.43
CA ALA A 48 16.39 -23.93 10.00
C ALA A 48 15.05 -23.78 9.29
N LEU A 49 14.14 -24.74 9.47
CA LEU A 49 12.79 -24.67 8.91
C LEU A 49 12.00 -23.50 9.51
N ALA A 50 12.12 -23.27 10.82
CA ALA A 50 11.46 -22.13 11.46
C ALA A 50 11.86 -20.79 10.81
N ARG A 51 13.14 -20.64 10.47
CA ARG A 51 13.62 -19.43 9.79
C ARG A 51 13.04 -19.31 8.38
N GLU A 52 13.07 -20.39 7.61
CA GLU A 52 12.56 -20.41 6.23
C GLU A 52 11.09 -19.97 6.16
N GLU A 53 10.23 -20.56 6.99
CA GLU A 53 8.80 -20.25 7.02
C GLU A 53 8.52 -18.81 7.49
N ILE A 54 9.29 -18.30 8.47
CA ILE A 54 9.14 -16.92 8.93
C ILE A 54 9.62 -15.91 7.89
N ASP A 55 10.71 -16.20 7.17
CA ASP A 55 11.19 -15.37 6.07
C ASP A 55 10.17 -15.38 4.91
N TYR A 56 9.49 -16.51 4.68
CA TYR A 56 8.39 -16.60 3.71
C TYR A 56 7.18 -15.76 4.13
N ALA A 57 6.70 -15.92 5.36
CA ALA A 57 5.61 -15.11 5.91
C ALA A 57 5.93 -13.60 5.85
N ALA A 58 7.18 -13.21 6.14
CA ALA A 58 7.62 -11.83 6.03
C ALA A 58 7.55 -11.30 4.58
N THR A 59 7.86 -12.14 3.60
CA THR A 59 7.75 -11.80 2.17
C THR A 59 6.29 -11.57 1.77
N LEU A 60 5.38 -12.46 2.21
CA LEU A 60 3.94 -12.32 1.94
C LEU A 60 3.34 -11.07 2.60
N LEU A 61 3.72 -10.77 3.84
CA LEU A 61 3.32 -9.54 4.53
C LEU A 61 3.80 -8.28 3.80
N ALA A 62 5.03 -8.28 3.29
CA ALA A 62 5.57 -7.17 2.52
C ALA A 62 4.79 -6.97 1.21
N ALA A 63 4.42 -8.05 0.52
CA ALA A 63 3.58 -8.00 -0.69
C ALA A 63 2.18 -7.43 -0.38
N ALA A 64 1.51 -7.94 0.65
CA ALA A 64 0.20 -7.44 1.07
C ALA A 64 0.24 -5.94 1.43
N LYS A 65 1.31 -5.50 2.10
CA LYS A 65 1.49 -4.08 2.42
C LYS A 65 1.78 -3.25 1.16
N ALA A 66 2.53 -3.75 0.19
CA ALA A 66 2.76 -3.08 -1.09
C ALA A 66 1.47 -2.95 -1.92
N GLU A 67 0.60 -3.96 -1.92
CA GLU A 67 -0.73 -3.87 -2.52
C GLU A 67 -1.58 -2.76 -1.88
N GLY A 68 -1.54 -2.65 -0.55
CA GLY A 68 -2.16 -1.55 0.18
C GLY A 68 -1.63 -0.18 -0.24
N LEU A 69 -0.31 -0.05 -0.48
CA LEU A 69 0.28 1.18 -0.99
C LEU A 69 -0.16 1.47 -2.43
N ALA A 70 -0.28 0.45 -3.28
CA ALA A 70 -0.73 0.57 -4.67
C ALA A 70 -2.18 1.06 -4.80
N ALA A 71 -3.00 0.90 -3.76
CA ALA A 71 -4.35 1.46 -3.72
C ALA A 71 -4.37 3.00 -3.72
N PHE A 72 -3.26 3.65 -3.35
CA PHE A 72 -3.12 5.11 -3.40
C PHE A 72 -2.65 5.65 -4.76
N LEU A 73 -2.27 4.77 -5.69
CA LEU A 73 -1.97 5.19 -7.06
C LEU A 73 -3.27 5.67 -7.71
N PRO A 74 -3.32 6.91 -8.24
CA PRO A 74 -4.56 7.52 -8.70
C PRO A 74 -5.19 6.73 -9.86
N PRO A 75 -6.50 6.85 -10.07
CA PRO A 75 -7.11 6.32 -11.28
C PRO A 75 -6.57 7.04 -12.52
N ALA A 76 -6.69 6.39 -13.69
CA ALA A 76 -6.46 7.10 -14.95
C ALA A 76 -7.42 8.29 -15.08
N ARG A 77 -6.91 9.44 -15.49
CA ARG A 77 -7.73 10.61 -15.85
C ARG A 77 -8.35 10.42 -17.24
N ASP A 78 -9.33 11.24 -17.59
CA ASP A 78 -10.03 11.14 -18.88
C ASP A 78 -9.06 11.14 -20.07
N GLY A 79 -9.18 10.12 -20.92
CA GLY A 79 -8.32 9.94 -22.10
C GLY A 79 -6.94 9.34 -21.80
N TRP A 80 -6.62 9.03 -20.55
CA TRP A 80 -5.39 8.33 -20.17
C TRP A 80 -5.64 6.84 -19.96
N THR A 81 -4.64 6.03 -20.26
CA THR A 81 -4.58 4.64 -19.79
C THR A 81 -3.73 4.56 -18.54
N ARG A 82 -3.93 3.52 -17.71
CA ARG A 82 -3.13 3.24 -16.50
C ARG A 82 -2.63 1.81 -16.54
N GLU A 83 -1.35 1.64 -16.29
CA GLU A 83 -0.67 0.36 -16.18
C GLU A 83 0.12 0.34 -14.86
N VAL A 84 -0.24 -0.54 -13.93
CA VAL A 84 0.52 -0.72 -12.69
C VAL A 84 1.79 -1.49 -13.04
N SER A 85 2.96 -0.91 -12.75
CA SER A 85 4.24 -1.55 -13.07
C SER A 85 4.69 -2.43 -11.91
N GLN A 86 4.69 -3.74 -12.13
CA GLN A 86 5.22 -4.71 -11.17
C GLN A 86 6.76 -4.78 -11.25
N GLU A 87 7.33 -4.51 -12.43
CA GLU A 87 8.77 -4.52 -12.68
C GLU A 87 9.49 -3.36 -11.98
N ALA A 88 8.89 -2.16 -11.99
CA ALA A 88 9.43 -1.01 -11.28
C ALA A 88 9.35 -1.21 -9.76
N GLN A 89 8.34 -1.93 -9.25
CA GLN A 89 8.26 -2.31 -7.84
C GLN A 89 9.40 -3.25 -7.46
N ALA A 90 9.68 -4.25 -8.30
CA ALA A 90 10.80 -5.16 -8.09
C ALA A 90 12.16 -4.42 -8.14
N ALA A 91 12.38 -3.57 -9.14
CA ALA A 91 13.64 -2.82 -9.29
C ALA A 91 13.88 -1.86 -8.12
N ALA A 92 12.84 -1.20 -7.62
CA ALA A 92 12.93 -0.29 -6.48
C ALA A 92 13.14 -1.05 -5.15
N ALA A 93 12.54 -2.24 -4.99
CA ALA A 93 12.84 -3.15 -3.88
C ALA A 93 14.31 -3.58 -3.88
N PHE A 94 14.90 -3.83 -5.06
CA PHE A 94 16.33 -4.21 -5.20
C PHE A 94 17.32 -3.07 -4.91
N MET A 95 16.96 -1.79 -5.11
CA MET A 95 17.87 -0.64 -4.91
C MET A 95 18.04 -0.18 -3.45
N GLY A 96 17.70 -1.01 -2.46
CA GLY A 96 17.91 -0.67 -1.05
C GLY A 96 16.63 -0.39 -0.27
N GLY A 97 15.50 -0.88 -0.76
CA GLY A 97 14.43 -1.40 0.08
C GLY A 97 13.44 -0.37 0.62
N GLY A 98 12.21 -0.83 0.74
CA GLY A 98 11.02 -0.09 1.11
C GLY A 98 9.81 -0.70 0.39
N LEU A 99 8.61 -0.38 0.84
CA LEU A 99 7.41 -0.72 0.09
C LEU A 99 7.34 0.20 -1.11
N THR A 100 7.06 -0.33 -2.28
CA THR A 100 6.95 0.50 -3.47
C THR A 100 5.72 0.12 -4.27
N ALA A 101 5.11 1.12 -4.89
CA ALA A 101 4.02 0.94 -5.82
C ALA A 101 4.18 1.97 -6.94
N SER A 102 3.97 1.55 -8.18
CA SER A 102 4.07 2.47 -9.32
C SER A 102 3.05 2.18 -10.41
N ALA A 103 2.67 3.23 -11.12
CA ALA A 103 1.84 3.14 -12.31
C ALA A 103 2.30 4.12 -13.38
N ASN A 104 2.25 3.66 -14.62
CA ASN A 104 2.46 4.46 -15.81
C ASN A 104 1.11 4.86 -16.39
N TYR A 105 0.97 6.14 -16.71
CA TYR A 105 -0.20 6.72 -17.34
C TYR A 105 0.19 7.22 -18.72
N ARG A 106 -0.57 6.87 -19.75
CA ARG A 106 -0.26 7.28 -21.13
C ARG A 106 -1.46 7.92 -21.83
N ARG A 107 -1.18 8.95 -22.64
CA ARG A 107 -2.14 9.57 -23.56
C ARG A 107 -1.42 10.03 -24.82
N GLY A 108 -1.57 9.28 -25.91
CA GLY A 108 -0.80 9.56 -27.13
C GLY A 108 0.69 9.42 -26.88
N SER A 109 1.45 10.50 -27.08
CA SER A 109 2.89 10.58 -26.75
C SER A 109 3.17 10.96 -25.29
N ASP A 110 2.17 11.41 -24.55
CA ASP A 110 2.35 11.85 -23.16
C ASP A 110 2.46 10.63 -22.25
N GLU A 111 3.39 10.71 -21.30
CA GLU A 111 3.61 9.71 -20.27
C GLU A 111 3.80 10.39 -18.91
N VAL A 112 3.11 9.86 -17.90
CA VAL A 112 3.30 10.21 -16.50
C VAL A 112 3.58 8.91 -15.76
N GLN A 113 4.66 8.86 -14.99
CA GLN A 113 4.92 7.76 -14.06
C GLN A 113 4.71 8.27 -12.65
N VAL A 114 3.84 7.60 -11.89
CA VAL A 114 3.65 7.86 -10.45
C VAL A 114 4.34 6.73 -9.69
N MET A 115 5.24 7.09 -8.78
CA MET A 115 5.91 6.17 -7.88
C MET A 115 5.66 6.59 -6.43
N LEU A 116 5.22 5.62 -5.64
CA LEU A 116 5.09 5.69 -4.19
C LEU A 116 6.15 4.78 -3.58
N ALA A 117 6.91 5.30 -2.61
CA ALA A 117 7.85 4.51 -1.85
C ALA A 117 7.68 4.81 -0.36
N ALA A 118 7.68 3.80 0.50
CA ALA A 118 7.50 3.96 1.94
C ALA A 118 8.48 3.09 2.74
N ASP A 119 8.80 3.52 3.96
CA ASP A 119 9.51 2.74 4.99
C ASP A 119 10.89 2.18 4.55
N GLY A 120 11.58 2.91 3.67
CA GLY A 120 12.89 2.55 3.15
C GLY A 120 14.04 3.37 3.76
N PRO A 121 15.23 2.79 4.01
CA PRO A 121 16.38 3.52 4.55
C PRO A 121 16.83 4.68 3.66
N MET A 122 16.61 4.61 2.33
CA MET A 122 16.88 5.72 1.42
C MET A 122 15.88 6.88 1.58
N ILE A 123 14.62 6.59 1.92
CA ILE A 123 13.61 7.63 2.14
C ILE A 123 13.95 8.45 3.37
N ALA A 124 14.50 7.84 4.42
CA ALA A 124 14.97 8.58 5.60
C ALA A 124 16.07 9.61 5.24
N GLY A 125 16.94 9.28 4.28
CA GLY A 125 17.93 10.21 3.73
C GLY A 125 17.31 11.36 2.94
N MET A 126 16.37 11.06 2.05
CA MET A 126 15.61 12.09 1.31
C MET A 126 14.70 12.92 2.21
N ALA A 127 14.23 12.37 3.32
CA ALA A 127 13.43 13.08 4.29
C ALA A 127 14.17 14.26 4.91
N ALA A 128 15.47 14.09 5.19
CA ALA A 128 16.31 15.17 5.68
C ALA A 128 16.47 16.30 4.63
N LEU A 129 16.54 15.95 3.34
CA LEU A 129 16.66 16.91 2.24
C LEU A 129 15.35 17.68 2.00
N LEU A 130 14.24 16.94 1.85
CA LEU A 130 12.91 17.48 1.60
C LEU A 130 12.28 18.14 2.82
N GLY A 131 12.77 17.84 4.02
CA GLY A 131 12.35 18.49 5.26
C GLY A 131 12.78 19.96 5.36
N ASN A 132 13.76 20.40 4.56
CA ASN A 132 14.28 21.77 4.56
C ASN A 132 13.75 22.60 3.37
N PRO A 133 12.84 23.57 3.61
CA PRO A 133 12.23 24.37 2.55
C PRO A 133 13.22 25.23 1.77
N ALA A 134 14.32 25.67 2.42
CA ALA A 134 15.35 26.47 1.75
C ALA A 134 16.07 25.63 0.70
N ILE A 135 16.30 24.34 0.97
CA ILE A 135 16.91 23.42 0.01
C ILE A 135 15.93 23.12 -1.11
N MET A 136 14.66 22.81 -0.80
CA MET A 136 13.64 22.56 -1.83
C MET A 136 13.51 23.73 -2.81
N ALA A 137 13.50 24.97 -2.31
CA ALA A 137 13.38 26.17 -3.14
C ALA A 137 14.58 26.38 -4.08
N THR A 138 15.73 25.76 -3.82
CA THR A 138 16.87 25.76 -4.77
C THR A 138 16.71 24.73 -5.89
N GLN A 139 15.85 23.74 -5.70
CA GLN A 139 15.63 22.63 -6.64
C GLN A 139 14.42 22.87 -7.56
N GLY A 140 13.59 23.86 -7.25
CA GLY A 140 12.42 24.24 -8.04
C GLY A 140 11.39 25.02 -7.23
N GLU A 141 10.15 24.99 -7.69
CA GLU A 141 9.02 25.70 -7.08
C GLU A 141 8.37 24.84 -5.99
N VAL A 142 8.23 25.39 -4.78
CA VAL A 142 7.51 24.70 -3.69
C VAL A 142 6.03 25.10 -3.73
N ARG A 143 5.16 24.12 -3.95
CA ARG A 143 3.70 24.26 -3.97
C ARG A 143 3.06 23.48 -2.81
N ARG A 144 1.73 23.59 -2.70
CA ARG A 144 0.96 22.98 -1.61
C ARG A 144 -0.34 22.35 -2.13
N ALA A 145 -0.59 21.11 -1.73
CA ALA A 145 -1.86 20.41 -1.90
C ALA A 145 -2.40 20.03 -0.52
N GLY A 146 -3.51 20.65 -0.11
CA GLY A 146 -4.06 20.47 1.24
C GLY A 146 -3.03 20.82 2.33
N ARG A 147 -2.73 19.86 3.22
CA ARG A 147 -1.74 20.05 4.30
C ARG A 147 -0.30 19.80 3.86
N GLN A 148 -0.11 19.17 2.70
CA GLN A 148 1.18 18.66 2.25
C GLN A 148 1.86 19.64 1.30
N ARG A 149 3.18 19.72 1.39
CA ARG A 149 4.02 20.50 0.47
C ARG A 149 4.65 19.55 -0.54
N TYR A 150 4.79 20.03 -1.77
CA TYR A 150 5.47 19.31 -2.84
C TYR A 150 6.39 20.25 -3.60
N LEU A 151 7.44 19.70 -4.17
CA LEU A 151 8.39 20.36 -5.05
C LEU A 151 8.00 20.07 -6.49
N VAL A 152 7.92 21.11 -7.31
CA VAL A 152 7.97 21.02 -8.76
C VAL A 152 9.39 21.36 -9.18
N SER A 153 10.15 20.38 -9.64
CA SER A 153 11.56 20.57 -10.03
C SER A 153 11.67 21.49 -11.25
N HIS A 154 12.87 22.02 -11.52
CA HIS A 154 13.13 22.77 -12.76
C HIS A 154 12.87 21.96 -14.04
N GLY A 155 12.89 20.61 -13.96
CA GLY A 155 12.53 19.70 -15.05
C GLY A 155 11.04 19.39 -15.13
N GLY A 156 10.23 19.94 -14.24
CA GLY A 156 8.78 19.74 -14.17
C GLY A 156 8.34 18.50 -13.39
N ASP A 157 9.26 17.76 -12.79
CA ASP A 157 8.93 16.57 -11.99
C ASP A 157 8.38 16.97 -10.63
N VAL A 158 7.42 16.19 -10.12
CA VAL A 158 6.76 16.46 -8.85
C VAL A 158 7.30 15.51 -7.79
N MET A 159 7.72 16.05 -6.66
CA MET A 159 8.22 15.27 -5.53
C MET A 159 7.65 15.76 -4.21
N ALA A 160 7.17 14.84 -3.38
CA ALA A 160 6.68 15.15 -2.04
C ALA A 160 7.11 14.08 -1.04
N LEU A 161 7.20 14.49 0.22
CA LEU A 161 7.39 13.59 1.34
C LEU A 161 6.20 13.71 2.28
N ILE A 162 5.41 12.64 2.35
CA ILE A 162 4.20 12.55 3.15
C ILE A 162 4.54 11.81 4.44
N ASP A 163 4.07 12.34 5.57
CA ASP A 163 4.32 11.82 6.92
C ASP A 163 5.82 11.54 7.24
N ASN A 164 6.72 12.26 6.58
CA ASN A 164 8.18 12.12 6.72
C ASN A 164 8.73 10.70 6.42
N ARG A 165 7.94 9.83 5.78
CA ARG A 165 8.30 8.42 5.52
C ARG A 165 7.80 7.86 4.19
N ILE A 166 6.91 8.56 3.50
CA ILE A 166 6.38 8.15 2.20
C ILE A 166 6.81 9.16 1.14
N LEU A 167 7.64 8.73 0.21
CA LEU A 167 8.01 9.51 -0.96
C LEU A 167 6.95 9.33 -2.04
N VAL A 168 6.48 10.45 -2.58
CA VAL A 168 5.71 10.51 -3.81
C VAL A 168 6.58 11.16 -4.86
N GLN A 169 6.81 10.47 -5.97
CA GLN A 169 7.55 10.99 -7.12
C GLN A 169 6.69 10.82 -8.37
N ILE A 170 6.61 11.88 -9.18
CA ILE A 170 5.93 11.88 -10.46
C ILE A 170 6.84 12.49 -11.50
N ASP A 171 7.17 11.71 -12.51
CA ASP A 171 8.00 12.10 -13.63
C ASP A 171 7.34 11.65 -14.96
N GLY A 172 8.07 11.81 -16.07
CA GLY A 172 7.60 11.47 -17.41
C GLY A 172 7.57 12.66 -18.36
N GLY A 173 7.29 12.34 -19.63
CA GLY A 173 7.35 13.28 -20.75
C GLY A 173 6.15 14.21 -20.90
N ALA A 174 5.12 14.07 -20.07
CA ALA A 174 3.98 14.99 -20.05
C ALA A 174 4.36 16.36 -19.43
N GLU A 175 3.54 17.36 -19.74
CA GLU A 175 3.67 18.70 -19.16
C GLU A 175 3.56 18.70 -17.63
N THR A 176 4.19 19.69 -17.00
CA THR A 176 4.24 19.85 -15.53
C THR A 176 2.85 19.87 -14.90
N ASP A 177 1.87 20.48 -15.56
CA ASP A 177 0.51 20.58 -15.06
C ASP A 177 -0.20 19.21 -15.06
N GLU A 178 0.11 18.33 -16.03
CA GLU A 178 -0.43 16.98 -16.07
C GLU A 178 0.14 16.13 -14.93
N LYS A 179 1.45 16.25 -14.68
CA LYS A 179 2.12 15.59 -13.54
C LYS A 179 1.57 16.10 -12.20
N THR A 180 1.37 17.41 -12.08
CA THR A 180 0.77 18.04 -10.88
C THR A 180 -0.66 17.55 -10.66
N ALA A 181 -1.47 17.44 -11.71
CA ALA A 181 -2.84 16.96 -11.59
C ALA A 181 -2.91 15.48 -11.13
N TYR A 182 -1.94 14.63 -11.52
CA TYR A 182 -1.84 13.27 -10.96
C TYR A 182 -1.42 13.27 -9.49
N PHE A 183 -0.54 14.18 -9.07
CA PHE A 183 -0.18 14.34 -7.66
C PHE A 183 -1.39 14.73 -6.81
N GLU A 184 -2.16 15.71 -7.26
CA GLU A 184 -3.31 16.23 -6.54
C GLU A 184 -4.52 15.28 -6.52
N ALA A 185 -4.52 14.25 -7.38
CA ALA A 185 -5.52 13.18 -7.38
C ALA A 185 -5.25 12.09 -6.32
N ILE A 186 -4.07 12.09 -5.68
CA ILE A 186 -3.74 11.15 -4.60
C ILE A 186 -4.43 11.61 -3.31
N ASP A 187 -5.03 10.68 -2.56
CA ASP A 187 -5.52 10.96 -1.21
C ASP A 187 -4.34 11.06 -0.24
N LEU A 188 -3.72 12.24 -0.18
CA LEU A 188 -2.52 12.50 0.60
C LEU A 188 -2.75 12.41 2.12
N ASP A 189 -3.98 12.65 2.59
CA ASP A 189 -4.31 12.58 4.01
C ASP A 189 -4.47 11.11 4.44
N ALA A 190 -5.15 10.28 3.64
CA ALA A 190 -5.21 8.84 3.88
C ALA A 190 -3.83 8.18 3.70
N LEU A 191 -3.04 8.62 2.71
CA LEU A 191 -1.68 8.13 2.50
C LEU A 191 -0.79 8.41 3.71
N ALA A 192 -0.93 9.56 4.37
CA ALA A 192 -0.18 9.87 5.59
C ALA A 192 -0.43 8.85 6.74
N GLY A 193 -1.62 8.24 6.76
CA GLY A 193 -2.02 7.25 7.77
C GLY A 193 -1.67 5.79 7.45
N PHE A 194 -1.07 5.50 6.30
CA PHE A 194 -0.76 4.16 5.80
C PHE A 194 0.39 3.46 6.55
#